data_AF-A0A965FS92-F1
#
_entry.id   AF-A0A965FS92-F1
#
_cell.length_a   1.000
_cell.length_b   1.000
_cell.length_c   1.000
_cell.angle_alpha   90.00
_cell.angle_beta   90.00
_cell.angle_gamma   90.00
#
_symmetry.space_group_name_H-M   'P 1'
#
loop_
_entity.id
_entity.type
_entity.pdbx_description
1 polymer ?
#
loop_
_entity_poly.entity_id
_entity_poly.type
_entity_poly.pdbx_seq_one_letter_code
_entity_poly.pdbx_strand_id
1 'polypeptide(L)'
;MKCVIHGSGGVGGYYGGCLARAGHEVFFIARGVHLEAIQQQGLSIKSAKGDFRIETPKSGERCDPNFDPDLVIVAVKSWQLPEITEEIKNYCTPSTLILPLQNGADASDILADTLGPERVL
;
A
#
# COMPACT_ATOMS: atom_id res chain seq x y z
N MET A 1 8.48 -10.64 -4.66
CA MET A 1 8.21 -9.88 -3.43
C MET A 1 6.72 -9.67 -3.29
N LYS A 2 6.23 -9.70 -2.06
CA LYS A 2 4.87 -9.39 -1.67
C LYS A 2 4.80 -7.95 -1.14
N CYS A 3 3.92 -7.14 -1.70
CA CYS A 3 3.79 -5.73 -1.35
C CYS A 3 2.36 -5.42 -0.89
N VAL A 4 2.21 -4.66 0.18
CA VAL A 4 0.93 -4.04 0.56
C VAL A 4 0.95 -2.57 0.21
N ILE A 5 -0.09 -2.10 -0.48
CA ILE A 5 -0.31 -0.69 -0.75
C ILE A 5 -1.36 -0.19 0.23
N HIS A 6 -0.92 0.45 1.31
CA HIS A 6 -1.80 1.04 2.30
C HIS A 6 -2.26 2.42 1.80
N GLY A 7 -3.35 2.44 1.04
CA GLY A 7 -3.92 3.63 0.39
C GLY A 7 -3.80 3.60 -1.14
N SER A 8 -4.77 3.00 -1.82
CA SER A 8 -4.77 2.84 -3.29
C SER A 8 -5.30 4.06 -4.06
N GLY A 9 -4.94 5.27 -3.63
CA GLY A 9 -5.23 6.52 -4.34
C GLY A 9 -4.28 6.76 -5.52
N GLY A 10 -4.06 8.02 -5.93
CA GLY A 10 -3.18 8.33 -7.06
C GLY A 10 -1.75 7.82 -6.92
N VAL A 11 -1.09 8.09 -5.78
CA VAL A 11 0.29 7.65 -5.51
C VAL A 11 0.35 6.13 -5.34
N GLY A 12 -0.42 5.58 -4.40
CA GLY A 12 -0.39 4.15 -4.10
C GLY A 12 -0.88 3.28 -5.26
N GLY A 13 -1.94 3.70 -5.94
CA GLY A 13 -2.45 3.01 -7.13
C GLY A 13 -1.43 2.99 -8.26
N TYR A 14 -0.74 4.10 -8.52
CA TYR A 14 0.31 4.15 -9.54
C TYR A 14 1.50 3.24 -9.21
N TYR A 15 2.12 3.41 -8.04
CA TYR A 15 3.29 2.62 -7.67
C TYR A 15 2.95 1.14 -7.46
N GLY A 16 1.82 0.85 -6.82
CA GLY A 16 1.31 -0.51 -6.70
C GLY A 16 1.00 -1.15 -8.05
N GLY A 17 0.39 -0.39 -8.97
CA GLY A 17 0.15 -0.82 -10.34
C GLY A 17 1.46 -1.13 -11.08
N CYS A 18 2.49 -0.28 -10.94
CA CYS A 18 3.81 -0.53 -11.52
C CYS A 18 4.47 -1.79 -10.94
N LEU A 19 4.38 -2.02 -9.62
CA LEU A 19 4.89 -3.22 -8.97
C LEU A 19 4.15 -4.48 -9.46
N ALA A 20 2.82 -4.43 -9.55
CA ALA A 20 2.02 -5.53 -10.07
C ALA A 20 2.37 -5.82 -11.54
N ARG A 21 2.54 -4.79 -12.37
CA ARG A 21 2.97 -4.91 -13.77
C ARG A 21 4.37 -5.53 -13.91
N ALA A 22 5.25 -5.31 -12.92
CA ALA A 22 6.58 -5.91 -12.87
C ALA A 22 6.58 -7.36 -12.34
N GLY A 23 5.42 -7.94 -12.02
CA GLY A 23 5.28 -9.34 -11.59
C GLY A 23 5.38 -9.56 -10.08
N HIS A 24 5.31 -8.51 -9.26
CA HIS A 24 5.22 -8.63 -7.80
C HIS A 24 3.80 -8.98 -7.37
N GLU A 25 3.65 -9.70 -6.25
CA GLU A 25 2.32 -9.95 -5.65
C GLU A 25 1.93 -8.71 -4.84
N VAL A 26 0.88 -8.01 -5.26
CA VAL A 26 0.48 -6.73 -4.64
C VAL A 26 -0.92 -6.82 -4.07
N PHE A 27 -1.07 -6.50 -2.79
CA PHE A 27 -2.34 -6.32 -2.11
C PHE A 27 -2.68 -4.82 -2.03
N PHE A 28 -3.80 -4.42 -2.61
CA PHE A 28 -4.27 -3.04 -2.64
C PHE A 28 -5.30 -2.78 -1.54
N ILE A 29 -4.96 -1.93 -0.57
CA ILE A 29 -5.93 -1.49 0.44
C ILE A 29 -6.69 -0.27 -0.10
N ALA A 30 -8.01 -0.40 -0.19
CA ALA A 30 -8.95 0.63 -0.62
C ALA A 30 -10.26 0.48 0.16
N ARG A 31 -11.16 1.47 0.11
CA ARG A 31 -12.44 1.44 0.85
C ARG A 31 -13.60 1.94 -0.01
N GLY A 32 -14.81 1.51 0.35
CA GLY A 32 -16.07 1.97 -0.26
C GLY A 32 -16.09 1.83 -1.78
N VAL A 33 -16.69 2.82 -2.45
CA VAL A 33 -16.90 2.81 -3.91
C VAL A 33 -15.63 2.61 -4.74
N HIS A 34 -14.46 3.01 -4.22
CA HIS A 34 -13.19 2.81 -4.91
C HIS A 34 -12.74 1.35 -4.85
N LEU A 35 -12.90 0.68 -3.71
CA LEU A 35 -12.62 -0.75 -3.60
C LEU A 35 -13.55 -1.57 -4.50
N GLU A 36 -14.85 -1.25 -4.48
CA GLU A 36 -15.84 -1.91 -5.34
C GLU A 36 -15.46 -1.77 -6.82
N ALA A 37 -15.08 -0.57 -7.26
CA ALA A 37 -14.62 -0.33 -8.62
C ALA A 37 -13.36 -1.14 -8.96
N ILE A 38 -12.38 -1.21 -8.05
CA ILE A 38 -11.16 -2.00 -8.23
C ILE A 38 -11.50 -3.49 -8.39
N GLN A 39 -12.41 -4.03 -7.58
CA GLN A 39 -12.78 -5.45 -7.62
C GLN A 39 -13.60 -5.81 -8.86
N GLN A 40 -14.45 -4.91 -9.34
CA GLN A 40 -15.31 -5.15 -10.51
C GLN A 40 -14.64 -4.83 -11.85
N GLN A 41 -13.79 -3.80 -11.87
CA GLN A 41 -13.25 -3.20 -13.10
C GLN A 41 -11.72 -3.20 -13.12
N GLY A 42 -11.06 -3.84 -12.17
CA GLY A 42 -9.61 -3.80 -12.05
C GLY A 42 -9.07 -2.41 -11.73
N LEU A 43 -7.75 -2.27 -11.78
CA LEU A 43 -7.05 -1.02 -11.54
C LEU A 43 -6.42 -0.52 -12.85
N SER A 44 -6.98 0.56 -13.40
CA SER A 44 -6.48 1.18 -14.63
C SER A 44 -5.51 2.32 -14.32
N ILE A 45 -4.34 2.28 -14.94
CA ILE A 45 -3.29 3.29 -14.81
C ILE A 45 -3.13 4.00 -16.16
N LYS A 46 -3.42 5.31 -16.16
CA LYS A 46 -3.14 6.18 -17.29
C LYS A 46 -1.84 6.94 -17.06
N SER A 47 -0.89 6.84 -17.98
CA SER A 47 0.44 7.40 -17.80
C SER A 47 1.06 7.84 -19.11
N ALA A 48 1.84 8.93 -19.06
CA ALA A 48 2.69 9.33 -20.18
C ALA A 48 3.69 8.24 -20.61
N LYS A 49 3.97 7.27 -19.72
CA LYS A 49 4.83 6.11 -20.01
C LYS A 49 4.06 4.90 -20.57
N GLY A 50 2.81 5.10 -20.98
CA GLY A 50 1.94 4.05 -21.49
C GLY A 50 0.91 3.60 -20.46
N ASP A 51 -0.32 3.48 -20.95
CA ASP A 51 -1.47 3.03 -20.17
C ASP A 51 -1.42 1.51 -19.97
N PHE A 52 -1.90 1.05 -18.83
CA PHE A 52 -2.06 -0.37 -18.54
C PHE A 52 -3.13 -0.60 -17.49
N ARG A 53 -3.55 -1.85 -17.35
CA ARG A 53 -4.58 -2.25 -16.39
C ARG A 53 -4.18 -3.53 -15.68
N ILE A 54 -4.46 -3.58 -14.38
CA ILE A 54 -4.42 -4.81 -13.58
C ILE A 54 -5.84 -5.34 -13.55
N GLU A 55 -6.11 -6.46 -14.22
CA GLU A 55 -7.48 -6.96 -14.39
C GLU A 55 -8.10 -7.49 -13.09
N THR A 56 -7.33 -8.26 -12.31
CA THR A 56 -7.80 -8.88 -11.07
C THR A 56 -6.88 -8.53 -9.89
N PRO A 57 -6.85 -7.27 -9.46
CA PRO A 57 -5.99 -6.83 -8.36
C PRO A 57 -6.47 -7.44 -7.03
N LYS A 58 -5.57 -8.11 -6.32
CA LYS A 58 -5.82 -8.56 -4.94
C LYS A 58 -6.04 -7.32 -4.08
N SER A 59 -7.24 -7.18 -3.52
CA SER A 59 -7.65 -5.93 -2.88
C SER A 59 -8.70 -6.16 -1.81
N GLY A 60 -8.73 -5.27 -0.81
CA GLY A 60 -9.68 -5.33 0.29
C GLY A 60 -9.57 -4.10 1.19
N GLU A 61 -10.49 -3.99 2.16
CA GLU A 61 -10.43 -2.93 3.17
C GLU A 61 -9.32 -3.15 4.20
N ARG A 62 -8.92 -4.40 4.38
CA ARG A 62 -7.85 -4.83 5.29
C ARG A 62 -7.00 -5.89 4.61
N CYS A 63 -5.71 -5.91 4.90
CA CYS A 63 -4.83 -6.98 4.45
C CYS A 63 -5.08 -8.26 5.27
N ASP A 64 -4.92 -9.42 4.63
CA ASP A 64 -4.87 -10.70 5.32
C ASP A 64 -3.63 -10.73 6.23
N PRO A 65 -3.76 -11.02 7.54
CA PRO A 65 -2.63 -11.19 8.44
C PRO A 65 -1.58 -12.20 7.96
N ASN A 66 -1.99 -13.21 7.18
CA ASN A 66 -1.10 -14.24 6.63
C ASN A 66 -0.52 -13.86 5.26
N PHE A 67 -0.71 -12.61 4.81
CA PHE A 67 -0.12 -12.16 3.57
C PHE A 67 1.41 -12.13 3.65
N ASP A 68 1.96 -11.80 4.82
CA ASP A 68 3.40 -11.69 5.11
C ASP A 68 4.13 -10.83 4.06
N PRO A 69 3.87 -9.50 4.00
CA PRO A 69 4.50 -8.63 3.03
C PRO A 69 5.97 -8.40 3.33
N ASP A 70 6.77 -8.37 2.26
CA ASP A 70 8.16 -7.90 2.30
C ASP A 70 8.21 -6.37 2.45
N LEU A 71 7.22 -5.67 1.86
CA LEU A 71 7.15 -4.21 1.80
C LEU A 71 5.72 -3.71 2.00
N VAL A 72 5.56 -2.69 2.84
CA VAL A 72 4.33 -1.90 2.98
C VAL A 72 4.60 -0.48 2.49
N ILE A 73 3.90 -0.08 1.43
CA ILE A 73 3.92 1.31 0.93
C ILE A 73 2.77 2.07 1.57
N VAL A 74 3.10 3.12 2.33
CA VAL A 74 2.12 4.00 2.98
C VAL A 74 1.84 5.19 2.08
N ALA A 75 0.62 5.27 1.56
CA ALA A 75 0.18 6.29 0.59
C ALA A 75 -1.17 6.93 0.95
N VAL A 76 -1.58 6.84 2.23
CA VAL A 76 -2.73 7.58 2.80
C VAL A 76 -2.38 9.03 3.11
N LYS A 77 -3.36 9.85 3.49
CA LYS A 77 -3.08 11.21 3.97
C LYS A 77 -2.43 11.17 5.36
N SER A 78 -1.54 12.13 5.66
CA SER A 78 -0.73 12.15 6.89
C SER A 78 -1.56 12.10 8.18
N TRP A 79 -2.73 12.74 8.20
CA TRP A 79 -3.63 12.73 9.37
C TRP A 79 -4.19 11.33 9.71
N GLN A 80 -4.05 10.36 8.81
CA GLN A 80 -4.46 8.97 9.03
C GLN A 80 -3.33 8.12 9.62
N LEU A 81 -2.10 8.64 9.70
CA LEU A 81 -0.93 7.90 10.17
C LEU A 81 -1.16 7.18 11.51
N PRO A 82 -1.67 7.83 12.57
CA PRO A 82 -1.86 7.14 13.85
C PRO A 82 -2.74 5.89 13.76
N GLU A 83 -3.84 5.97 13.00
CA GLU A 83 -4.77 4.85 12.79
C GLU A 83 -4.10 3.73 11.99
N ILE A 84 -3.49 4.06 10.85
CA ILE A 84 -2.94 3.05 9.94
C ILE A 84 -1.70 2.37 10.51
N THR A 85 -0.93 3.05 11.36
CA THR A 85 0.23 2.47 12.05
C THR A 85 -0.19 1.29 12.93
N GLU A 86 -1.34 1.39 13.62
CA GLU A 86 -1.89 0.26 14.38
C GLU A 86 -2.42 -0.84 13.47
N GLU A 87 -3.01 -0.50 12.32
CA GLU A 87 -3.46 -1.51 11.35
C GLU A 87 -2.29 -2.31 10.76
N ILE A 88 -1.18 -1.63 10.43
CA ILE A 88 0.03 -2.21 9.85
C ILE A 88 0.63 -3.30 10.75
N LYS A 89 0.55 -3.14 12.09
CA LYS A 89 1.02 -4.17 13.04
C LYS A 89 0.37 -5.52 12.85
N ASN A 90 -0.89 -5.56 12.40
CA ASN A 90 -1.67 -6.80 12.34
C ASN A 90 -1.25 -7.74 11.21
N TYR A 91 -0.46 -7.26 10.26
CA TYR A 91 -0.04 -8.06 9.09
C TYR A 91 1.45 -7.91 8.77
N CYS A 92 2.22 -7.21 9.59
CA CYS A 92 3.67 -7.09 9.40
C CYS A 92 4.43 -8.16 10.17
N THR A 93 5.54 -8.57 9.59
CA THR A 93 6.56 -9.40 10.23
C THR A 93 7.72 -8.52 10.73
N PRO A 94 8.64 -9.07 11.55
CA PRO A 94 9.88 -8.35 11.90
C PRO A 94 10.77 -7.99 10.70
N SER A 95 10.62 -8.69 9.57
CA SER A 95 11.37 -8.43 8.33
C SER A 95 10.66 -7.50 7.35
N THR A 96 9.42 -7.10 7.62
CA THR A 96 8.64 -6.25 6.73
C THR A 96 9.19 -4.82 6.74
N LEU A 97 9.53 -4.30 5.56
CA LEU A 97 9.93 -2.90 5.37
C LEU A 97 8.71 -2.00 5.18
N ILE A 98 8.79 -0.76 5.66
CA ILE A 98 7.72 0.24 5.60
C ILE A 98 8.27 1.47 4.87
N LEU A 99 7.62 1.85 3.78
CA LEU A 99 8.01 2.97 2.94
C LEU A 99 6.88 4.02 2.88
N PRO A 100 6.97 5.11 3.65
CA PRO A 100 6.08 6.24 3.48
C PRO A 100 6.40 7.01 2.19
N LEU A 101 5.38 7.22 1.35
CA LEU A 101 5.48 8.05 0.13
C LEU A 101 4.68 9.36 0.24
N GLN A 102 4.36 9.74 1.47
CA GLN A 102 3.64 10.97 1.76
C GLN A 102 4.56 12.18 1.63
N ASN A 103 4.00 13.31 1.23
CA ASN A 103 4.69 14.58 1.39
C ASN A 103 4.68 14.97 2.88
N GLY A 104 5.85 15.25 3.45
CA GLY A 104 6.01 15.65 4.85
C GLY A 104 7.32 15.11 5.43
N ALA A 105 7.80 15.70 6.53
CA ALA A 105 9.01 15.23 7.22
C ALA A 105 8.70 14.18 8.31
N ASP A 106 7.52 14.29 8.94
CA ASP A 106 7.25 13.57 10.18
C ASP A 106 6.74 12.14 9.99
N ALA A 107 6.42 11.73 8.76
CA ALA A 107 5.78 10.43 8.50
C ALA A 107 6.65 9.25 8.93
N SER A 108 7.95 9.31 8.61
CA SER A 108 8.90 8.28 8.99
C SER A 108 9.05 8.19 10.51
N ASP A 109 9.13 9.32 11.22
CA ASP A 109 9.25 9.36 12.67
C ASP A 109 8.00 8.77 13.35
N ILE A 110 6.80 9.19 12.92
CA ILE A 110 5.52 8.68 13.45
C ILE A 110 5.39 7.16 13.27
N LEU A 111 5.79 6.65 12.10
CA LEU A 111 5.78 5.21 11.82
C LEU A 111 6.83 4.49 12.66
N ALA A 112 8.04 5.02 12.76
CA ALA A 112 9.17 4.41 13.46
C ALA A 112 8.93 4.30 14.98
N ASP A 113 8.28 5.28 15.61
CA ASP A 113 7.96 5.27 17.04
C ASP A 113 7.16 4.03 17.45
N THR A 114 6.37 3.49 16.52
CA THR A 114 5.43 2.40 16.79
C THR A 114 5.81 1.10 16.09
N LEU A 115 6.37 1.20 14.89
CA LEU A 115 6.75 0.08 14.04
C LEU A 115 8.26 -0.16 14.06
N GLY A 116 9.05 0.53 14.88
CA GLY A 116 10.49 0.31 14.98
C GLY A 116 11.27 1.01 13.86
N PRO A 117 12.31 1.78 14.20
CA PRO A 117 13.09 2.55 13.23
C PRO A 117 13.86 1.69 12.23
N GLU A 118 14.16 0.44 12.57
CA GLU A 118 14.87 -0.50 11.70
C GLU A 118 14.06 -0.99 10.50
N ARG A 119 12.73 -0.80 10.54
CA ARG A 119 11.80 -1.24 9.48
C ARG A 119 11.36 -0.09 8.58
N VAL A 120 11.51 1.16 9.00
CA VAL A 120 11.03 2.34 8.26
C VAL A 120 12.15 2.90 7.40
N LEU A 121 11.89 3.05 6.10
CA LEU A 121 12.83 3.57 5.10
C LEU A 121 12.77 5.10 4.95
#